data_AF-A0A100VIK1-F1
#
_entry.id   AF-A0A100VIK1-F1
#
_cell.length_a   1.000
_cell.length_b   1.000
_cell.length_c   1.000
_cell.angle_alpha   90.00
_cell.angle_beta   90.00
_cell.angle_gamma   90.00
#
_symmetry.space_group_name_H-M   'P 1'
#
loop_
_entity.id
_entity.type
_entity.pdbx_description
1 polymer ?
#
loop_
_entity_poly.entity_id
_entity_poly.type
_entity_poly.pdbx_seq_one_letter_code
_entity_poly.pdbx_strand_id
1 'polypeptide(L)'
;MPWPMVHFAIASELISEPSPELLLGSLAPDSIHVRTNTRTEKAKTHLMAEAGRFATDEELEAFFESNKKLAYSDPKFMQYLCGYIAHIYTDRVWTFDIYPTYEVHPNGRSVYTQDVSKLEFMILRNWDGAREWLNELNVGRAFDLGGLLNLRCISIGERNLSF
;
A
#
# COMPACT_ATOMS: atom_id res chain seq x y z
N MET A 1 2.54 10.13 -1.54
CA MET A 1 2.43 8.68 -1.30
C MET A 1 3.84 8.15 -1.17
N PRO A 2 4.11 7.33 -0.15
CA PRO A 2 5.35 6.57 -0.07
C PRO A 2 5.52 5.69 -1.31
N TRP A 3 6.73 5.20 -1.54
CA TRP A 3 6.98 4.22 -2.58
C TRP A 3 6.72 2.78 -2.08
N PRO A 4 6.51 1.80 -2.98
CA PRO A 4 6.11 0.43 -2.62
C PRO A 4 6.96 -0.24 -1.53
N MET A 5 8.28 -0.03 -1.54
CA MET A 5 9.16 -0.66 -0.55
C MET A 5 8.96 -0.12 0.86
N VAL A 6 8.48 1.12 1.00
CA VAL A 6 8.11 1.67 2.31
C VAL A 6 6.92 0.91 2.88
N HIS A 7 5.90 0.62 2.06
CA HIS A 7 4.74 -0.14 2.52
C HIS A 7 5.13 -1.55 2.98
N PHE A 8 6.07 -2.20 2.30
CA PHE A 8 6.59 -3.49 2.74
C PHE A 8 7.40 -3.40 4.03
N ALA A 9 8.24 -2.37 4.17
CA ALA A 9 8.96 -2.15 5.42
C ALA A 9 7.98 -1.98 6.60
N ILE A 10 6.93 -1.17 6.45
CA ILE A 10 5.88 -1.04 7.46
C ILE A 10 5.17 -2.37 7.72
N ALA A 11 4.84 -3.13 6.68
CA ALA A 11 4.22 -4.45 6.85
C ALA A 11 5.12 -5.42 7.64
N SER A 12 6.44 -5.36 7.43
CA SER A 12 7.43 -6.18 8.14
C SER A 12 7.65 -5.74 9.60
N GLU A 13 7.45 -4.47 9.91
CA GLU A 13 7.45 -3.95 11.28
C GLU A 13 6.18 -4.37 12.04
N LEU A 14 5.03 -4.47 11.34
CA LEU A 14 3.79 -4.96 11.93
C LEU A 14 3.85 -6.48 12.20
N ILE A 15 4.46 -7.24 11.29
CA ILE A 15 4.61 -8.70 11.37
C ILE A 15 5.99 -9.07 10.83
N SER A 16 6.86 -9.60 11.70
CA SER A 16 8.28 -9.86 11.38
C SER A 16 8.51 -10.73 10.13
N GLU A 17 7.60 -11.66 9.85
CA GLU A 17 7.56 -12.45 8.61
C GLU A 17 6.24 -12.16 7.88
N PRO A 18 6.17 -11.10 7.07
CA PRO A 18 4.93 -10.68 6.45
C PRO A 18 4.49 -11.71 5.41
N SER A 19 3.23 -12.14 5.48
CA SER A 19 2.67 -13.08 4.50
C SER A 19 2.53 -12.44 3.10
N PRO A 20 2.49 -13.25 2.03
CA PRO A 20 2.24 -12.75 0.68
C PRO A 20 0.97 -11.91 0.57
N GLU A 21 -0.09 -12.32 1.27
CA GLU A 21 -1.36 -11.61 1.27
C GLU A 21 -1.28 -10.28 2.01
N LEU A 22 -0.55 -10.19 3.12
CA LEU A 22 -0.28 -8.92 3.82
C LEU A 22 0.47 -7.94 2.90
N LEU A 23 1.53 -8.42 2.24
CA LEU A 23 2.31 -7.61 1.29
C LEU A 23 1.45 -7.14 0.11
N LEU A 24 0.66 -8.03 -0.50
CA LEU A 24 -0.26 -7.66 -1.57
C LEU A 24 -1.32 -6.66 -1.12
N GLY A 25 -1.89 -6.85 0.08
CA GLY A 25 -2.83 -5.90 0.68
C GLY A 25 -2.19 -4.51 0.82
N SER A 26 -0.92 -4.46 1.24
CA SER A 26 -0.16 -3.22 1.41
C SER A 26 0.16 -2.46 0.12
N LEU A 27 -0.10 -3.06 -1.06
CA LEU A 27 0.03 -2.41 -2.38
C LEU A 27 -1.29 -2.27 -3.12
N ALA A 28 -2.33 -2.99 -2.70
CA ALA A 28 -3.57 -3.13 -3.45
C ALA A 28 -4.24 -1.79 -3.77
N PRO A 29 -4.36 -0.82 -2.85
CA PRO A 29 -5.05 0.44 -3.14
C PRO A 29 -4.42 1.20 -4.31
N ASP A 30 -3.09 1.34 -4.31
CA ASP A 30 -2.35 1.99 -5.41
C ASP A 30 -2.33 1.14 -6.70
N SER A 31 -2.21 -0.18 -6.58
CA SER A 31 -2.21 -1.09 -7.75
C SER A 31 -3.53 -1.04 -8.53
N ILE A 32 -4.65 -0.83 -7.82
CA ILE A 32 -5.97 -0.66 -8.44
C ILE A 32 -6.09 0.74 -9.07
N HIS A 33 -5.57 1.78 -8.42
CA HIS A 33 -5.55 3.14 -8.94
C HIS A 33 -4.78 3.27 -10.27
N VAL A 34 -3.59 2.65 -10.38
CA VAL A 34 -2.73 2.70 -11.58
C VAL A 34 -3.43 2.17 -12.84
N ARG A 35 -4.37 1.23 -12.70
CA ARG A 35 -5.08 0.62 -13.85
C ARG A 35 -6.06 1.56 -14.54
N THR A 36 -6.66 2.49 -13.81
CA THR A 36 -7.70 3.39 -14.34
C THR A 36 -7.21 4.83 -14.49
N ASN A 37 -6.14 5.20 -13.77
CA ASN A 37 -5.48 6.51 -13.82
C ASN A 37 -6.44 7.70 -13.60
N THR A 38 -7.50 7.52 -12.81
CA THR A 38 -8.41 8.61 -12.43
C THR A 38 -8.33 8.91 -10.93
N ARG A 39 -8.44 10.19 -10.57
CA ARG A 39 -8.43 10.63 -9.16
C ARG A 39 -9.61 10.09 -8.36
N THR A 40 -10.77 9.88 -9.00
CA THR A 40 -11.98 9.37 -8.36
C THR A 40 -11.82 7.92 -7.91
N GLU A 41 -11.17 7.08 -8.72
CA GLU A 41 -10.87 5.69 -8.34
C GLU A 41 -9.76 5.61 -7.28
N LYS A 42 -8.83 6.59 -7.25
CA LYS A 42 -7.89 6.73 -6.13
C LYS A 42 -8.63 6.95 -4.82
N ALA A 43 -9.57 7.88 -4.81
CA ALA A 43 -10.36 8.18 -3.61
C ALA A 43 -11.11 6.94 -3.11
N LYS A 44 -11.77 6.20 -4.02
CA LYS A 44 -12.50 4.98 -3.67
C LYS A 44 -11.61 3.88 -3.09
N THR A 45 -10.47 3.61 -3.73
CA THR A 45 -9.51 2.59 -3.28
C THR A 45 -8.87 2.95 -1.95
N HIS A 46 -8.70 4.22 -1.63
CA HIS A 46 -8.16 4.65 -0.34
C HIS A 46 -9.25 4.90 0.72
N LEU A 47 -10.48 4.40 0.48
CA LEU A 47 -11.65 4.58 1.34
C LEU A 47 -11.95 6.06 1.67
N MET A 48 -11.60 6.96 0.75
CA MET A 48 -11.85 8.39 0.88
C MET A 48 -13.26 8.68 0.40
N ALA A 49 -14.13 9.17 1.30
CA ALA A 49 -15.47 9.61 0.88
C ALA A 49 -15.42 10.80 -0.09
N GLU A 50 -14.38 11.62 0.00
CA GLU A 50 -14.11 12.77 -0.86
C GLU A 50 -12.62 12.81 -1.24
N ALA A 51 -12.31 13.27 -2.46
CA ALA A 51 -10.92 13.31 -2.93
C ALA A 51 -10.06 14.19 -2.01
N GLY A 52 -9.00 13.60 -1.44
CA GLY A 52 -8.09 14.30 -0.52
C GLY A 52 -8.45 14.17 0.96
N ARG A 53 -9.57 13.52 1.31
CA ARG A 53 -9.94 13.20 2.70
C ARG A 53 -9.66 11.73 2.99
N PHE A 54 -8.53 11.45 3.63
CA PHE A 54 -8.22 10.09 4.12
C PHE A 54 -9.27 9.61 5.13
N ALA A 55 -9.46 8.29 5.19
CA ALA A 55 -10.35 7.66 6.15
C ALA A 55 -9.89 7.94 7.60
N THR A 56 -10.86 8.23 8.47
CA THR A 56 -10.62 8.33 9.92
C THR A 56 -10.41 6.96 10.53
N ASP A 57 -9.98 6.92 11.79
CA ASP A 57 -9.81 5.65 12.51
C ASP A 57 -11.15 4.92 12.66
N GLU A 58 -12.24 5.64 12.92
CA GLU A 58 -13.59 5.08 13.01
C GLU A 58 -14.08 4.51 11.67
N GLU A 59 -13.74 5.17 10.55
CA GLU A 59 -14.10 4.69 9.21
C GLU A 59 -13.33 3.41 8.84
N LEU A 60 -12.05 3.32 9.23
CA LEU A 60 -11.23 2.13 9.05
C LEU A 60 -11.69 0.97 9.95
N GLU A 61 -12.08 1.28 11.20
CA GLU A 61 -12.69 0.30 12.11
C GLU A 61 -14.01 -0.24 11.56
N ALA A 62 -14.89 0.65 11.09
CA ALA A 62 -16.15 0.25 10.45
C ALA A 62 -15.91 -0.60 9.19
N PHE A 63 -14.90 -0.27 8.40
CA PHE A 63 -14.48 -1.06 7.24
C PHE A 63 -14.02 -2.46 7.65
N PHE A 64 -13.21 -2.59 8.69
CA PHE A 64 -12.82 -3.87 9.24
C PHE A 64 -14.03 -4.68 9.73
N GLU A 65 -14.91 -4.07 10.54
CA GLU A 65 -16.09 -4.73 11.07
C GLU A 65 -17.03 -5.23 9.95
N SER A 66 -17.16 -4.47 8.86
CA SER A 66 -17.94 -4.90 7.68
C SER A 66 -17.38 -6.16 6.99
N ASN A 67 -16.09 -6.42 7.13
CA ASN A 67 -15.37 -7.55 6.53
C ASN A 67 -15.04 -8.67 7.53
N LYS A 68 -15.29 -8.45 8.83
CA LYS A 68 -14.88 -9.31 9.95
C LYS A 68 -15.31 -10.76 9.83
N LYS A 69 -16.53 -11.02 9.34
CA LYS A 69 -17.03 -12.39 9.14
C LYS A 69 -16.15 -13.15 8.16
N LEU A 70 -15.78 -12.54 7.03
CA LEU A 70 -14.91 -13.16 6.05
C LEU A 70 -13.49 -13.27 6.59
N ALA A 71 -12.99 -12.22 7.25
CA ALA A 71 -11.66 -12.18 7.87
C ALA A 71 -11.44 -13.31 8.88
N TYR A 72 -12.41 -13.62 9.72
CA TYR A 72 -12.30 -14.75 10.64
C TYR A 72 -12.51 -16.12 10.00
N SER A 73 -13.10 -16.18 8.80
CA SER A 73 -13.30 -17.45 8.07
C SER A 73 -12.17 -17.80 7.10
N ASP A 74 -11.40 -16.81 6.63
CA ASP A 74 -10.28 -16.97 5.70
C ASP A 74 -9.06 -16.20 6.24
N PRO A 75 -8.08 -16.89 6.88
CA PRO A 75 -6.88 -16.26 7.41
C PRO A 75 -6.06 -15.50 6.38
N LYS A 76 -6.08 -15.91 5.11
CA LYS A 76 -5.38 -15.20 4.03
C LYS A 76 -6.06 -13.86 3.74
N PHE A 77 -7.39 -13.82 3.78
CA PHE A 77 -8.13 -12.58 3.64
C PHE A 77 -7.90 -11.64 4.83
N MET A 78 -7.82 -12.16 6.07
CA MET A 78 -7.45 -11.36 7.24
C MET A 78 -6.11 -10.64 7.01
N GLN A 79 -5.08 -11.38 6.57
CA GLN A 79 -3.76 -10.80 6.27
C GLN A 79 -3.85 -9.74 5.19
N TYR A 80 -4.57 -10.02 4.09
CA TYR A 80 -4.78 -9.04 3.02
C TYR A 80 -5.48 -7.77 3.51
N LEU A 81 -6.52 -7.91 4.32
CA LEU A 81 -7.27 -6.78 4.90
C LEU A 81 -6.39 -5.94 5.83
N CYS A 82 -5.57 -6.58 6.68
CA CYS A 82 -4.60 -5.88 7.53
C CYS A 82 -3.60 -5.09 6.70
N GLY A 83 -3.04 -5.67 5.63
CA GLY A 83 -2.13 -4.99 4.72
C GLY A 83 -2.79 -3.78 4.04
N TYR A 84 -4.04 -3.95 3.59
CA TYR A 84 -4.82 -2.88 2.97
C TYR A 84 -5.05 -1.69 3.90
N ILE A 85 -5.42 -1.96 5.16
CA ILE A 85 -5.60 -0.91 6.17
C ILE A 85 -4.26 -0.24 6.50
N ALA A 86 -3.19 -1.03 6.66
CA ALA A 86 -1.84 -0.50 6.90
C ALA A 86 -1.36 0.44 5.78
N HIS A 87 -1.68 0.15 4.51
CA HIS A 87 -1.41 1.05 3.39
C HIS A 87 -2.06 2.43 3.60
N ILE A 88 -3.36 2.45 3.88
CA ILE A 88 -4.11 3.71 4.05
C ILE A 88 -3.56 4.51 5.24
N TYR A 89 -3.25 3.85 6.35
CA TYR A 89 -2.59 4.51 7.50
C TYR A 89 -1.24 5.11 7.11
N THR A 90 -0.42 4.34 6.38
CA THR A 90 0.90 4.79 5.94
C THR A 90 0.78 6.04 5.07
N ASP A 91 -0.14 6.05 4.10
CA ASP A 91 -0.35 7.20 3.22
C ASP A 91 -0.89 8.42 3.93
N ARG A 92 -1.77 8.22 4.90
CA ARG A 92 -2.34 9.28 5.73
C ARG A 92 -1.23 9.99 6.50
N VAL A 93 -0.40 9.23 7.23
CA VAL A 93 0.77 9.75 7.95
C VAL A 93 1.75 10.41 6.98
N TRP A 94 2.02 9.77 5.84
CA TRP A 94 2.94 10.33 4.85
C TRP A 94 2.48 11.67 4.30
N THR A 95 1.17 11.81 4.11
CA THR A 95 0.57 13.03 3.54
C THR A 95 0.49 14.15 4.56
N PHE A 96 0.14 13.87 5.81
CA PHE A 96 -0.09 14.91 6.82
C PHE A 96 1.13 15.24 7.68
N ASP A 97 2.06 14.29 7.87
CA ASP A 97 3.16 14.47 8.83
C ASP A 97 4.52 14.56 8.12
N ILE A 98 4.72 13.80 7.05
CA ILE A 98 6.03 13.71 6.37
C ILE A 98 6.12 14.72 5.22
N TYR A 99 5.23 14.64 4.24
CA TYR A 99 5.29 15.45 3.01
C TYR A 99 5.23 16.96 3.23
N PRO A 100 4.47 17.52 4.19
CA PRO A 100 4.37 18.98 4.37
C PRO A 100 5.72 19.64 4.70
N THR A 101 6.65 18.90 5.31
CA THR A 101 8.01 19.39 5.58
C THR A 101 8.81 19.66 4.31
N TYR A 102 8.46 19.03 3.19
CA TYR A 102 9.06 19.29 1.88
C TYR A 102 8.36 20.44 1.16
N GLU A 103 7.04 20.60 1.32
CA GLU A 103 6.24 21.61 0.62
C GLU A 103 6.65 23.06 0.94
N VAL A 104 7.26 23.30 2.11
CA VAL A 104 7.76 24.63 2.50
C VAL A 104 8.95 25.11 1.66
N HIS A 105 9.57 24.23 0.87
CA HIS A 105 10.76 24.56 0.08
C HIS A 105 10.43 24.72 -1.42
N PRO A 106 11.00 25.71 -2.13
CA PRO A 106 10.79 25.90 -3.57
C PRO A 106 11.14 24.67 -4.42
N ASN A 107 12.13 23.88 -4.00
CA ASN A 107 12.56 22.64 -4.65
C ASN A 107 12.06 21.38 -3.92
N GLY A 108 11.10 21.54 -3.01
CA GLY A 108 10.63 20.50 -2.08
C GLY A 108 10.30 19.18 -2.74
N ARG A 109 9.57 19.22 -3.86
CA ARG A 109 9.23 18.03 -4.64
C ARG A 109 10.44 17.26 -5.13
N SER A 110 11.47 17.95 -5.63
CA SER A 110 12.70 17.31 -6.12
C SER A 110 13.48 16.66 -4.97
N VAL A 111 13.57 17.36 -3.83
CA VAL A 111 14.24 16.85 -2.63
C VAL A 111 13.52 15.62 -2.12
N TYR A 112 12.20 15.70 -1.98
CA TYR A 112 11.34 14.59 -1.60
C TYR A 112 11.56 13.36 -2.49
N THR A 113 11.53 13.55 -3.82
CA THR A 113 11.75 12.44 -4.75
C THR A 113 13.11 11.79 -4.56
N GLN A 114 14.18 12.58 -4.40
CA GLN A 114 15.52 12.05 -4.17
C GLN A 114 15.61 11.28 -2.86
N ASP A 115 15.01 11.79 -1.79
CA ASP A 115 15.10 11.17 -0.47
C ASP A 115 14.26 9.90 -0.37
N VAL A 116 13.05 9.88 -0.93
CA VAL A 116 12.25 8.65 -1.01
C VAL A 116 12.91 7.60 -1.91
N SER A 117 13.58 8.02 -3.00
CA SER A 117 14.36 7.10 -3.84
C SER A 117 15.52 6.45 -3.07
N LYS A 118 16.25 7.25 -2.30
CA LYS A 118 17.34 6.73 -1.45
C LYS A 118 16.79 5.79 -0.38
N LEU A 119 15.67 6.15 0.25
CA LEU A 119 15.01 5.33 1.25
C LEU A 119 14.61 3.96 0.68
N GLU A 120 13.98 3.93 -0.49
CA GLU A 120 13.65 2.68 -1.17
C GLU A 120 14.88 1.81 -1.46
N PHE A 121 15.94 2.42 -1.99
CA PHE A 121 17.19 1.72 -2.23
C PHE A 121 17.81 1.17 -0.93
N MET A 122 17.75 1.95 0.16
CA MET A 122 18.26 1.53 1.46
C MET A 122 17.45 0.36 2.04
N ILE A 123 16.12 0.37 1.93
CA ILE A 123 15.25 -0.73 2.35
C ILE A 123 15.63 -1.99 1.57
N LEU A 124 15.66 -1.93 0.23
CA LEU A 124 16.00 -3.08 -0.62
C LEU A 124 17.39 -3.66 -0.36
N ARG A 125 18.34 -2.83 0.08
CA ARG A 125 19.74 -3.22 0.27
C ARG A 125 20.03 -3.73 1.66
N ASN A 126 19.46 -3.10 2.69
CA ASN A 126 19.90 -3.26 4.07
C ASN A 126 18.87 -3.96 4.96
N TRP A 127 17.62 -4.10 4.51
CA TRP A 127 16.58 -4.75 5.28
C TRP A 127 16.57 -6.25 4.97
N ASP A 128 16.80 -7.06 6.00
CA ASP A 128 16.83 -8.51 5.87
C ASP A 128 15.47 -9.02 5.40
N GLY A 129 15.44 -9.77 4.29
CA GLY A 129 14.18 -10.27 3.72
C GLY A 129 13.53 -9.35 2.67
N ALA A 130 14.06 -8.16 2.40
CA ALA A 130 13.40 -7.21 1.49
C ALA A 130 13.32 -7.67 0.04
N ARG A 131 14.28 -8.50 -0.42
CA ARG A 131 14.25 -9.06 -1.78
C ARG A 131 13.23 -10.19 -1.88
N GLU A 132 13.07 -10.93 -0.79
CA GLU A 132 12.13 -12.04 -0.65
C GLU A 132 10.69 -11.53 -0.72
N TRP A 133 10.39 -10.33 -0.17
CA TRP A 133 9.07 -9.71 -0.31
C TRP A 133 8.62 -9.57 -1.76
N LEU A 134 9.53 -9.25 -2.69
CA LEU A 134 9.22 -9.17 -4.12
C LEU A 134 8.85 -10.53 -4.71
N ASN A 135 9.48 -11.61 -4.22
CA ASN A 135 9.16 -12.97 -4.64
C ASN A 135 7.78 -13.40 -4.12
N GLU A 136 7.43 -12.99 -2.89
CA GLU A 136 6.14 -13.31 -2.28
C GLU A 136 4.94 -12.75 -3.08
N LEU A 137 5.14 -11.64 -3.81
CA LEU A 137 4.10 -11.09 -4.69
C LEU A 137 3.65 -12.05 -5.80
N ASN A 138 4.50 -13.01 -6.19
CA ASN A 138 4.18 -13.99 -7.24
C ASN A 138 3.28 -15.13 -6.74
N VAL A 139 3.23 -15.37 -5.44
CA VAL A 139 2.51 -16.51 -4.84
C VAL A 139 1.29 -16.09 -4.03
N GLY A 140 1.18 -14.81 -3.66
CA GLY A 140 0.07 -14.30 -2.87
C GLY A 140 -1.26 -14.26 -3.62
N ARG A 141 -2.34 -14.39 -2.86
CA ARG A 141 -3.72 -14.24 -3.36
C ARG A 141 -4.23 -12.82 -3.10
N ALA A 142 -4.61 -12.12 -4.17
CA ALA A 142 -5.35 -10.86 -4.05
C ALA A 142 -6.85 -11.10 -3.81
N PHE A 143 -7.50 -10.18 -3.10
CA PHE A 143 -8.93 -10.23 -2.80
C PHE A 143 -9.64 -8.95 -3.28
N ASP A 144 -10.93 -9.07 -3.59
CA ASP A 144 -11.76 -7.91 -3.93
C ASP A 144 -12.13 -7.16 -2.66
N LEU A 145 -11.58 -5.97 -2.50
CA LEU A 145 -11.96 -4.99 -1.49
C LEU A 145 -12.26 -3.70 -2.25
N GLY A 146 -13.54 -3.31 -2.33
CA GLY A 146 -13.97 -2.10 -3.05
C GLY A 146 -14.75 -2.34 -4.35
N GLY A 147 -15.07 -3.59 -4.72
CA GLY A 147 -15.97 -3.91 -5.83
C GLY A 147 -15.33 -3.80 -7.22
N LEU A 148 -14.02 -4.04 -7.33
CA LEU A 148 -13.23 -3.80 -8.54
C LEU A 148 -12.53 -5.07 -9.06
N LEU A 149 -13.12 -6.27 -8.89
CA LEU A 149 -12.68 -7.47 -9.60
C LEU A 149 -13.78 -8.10 -10.47
N ASN A 150 -14.01 -7.48 -11.63
CA ASN A 150 -14.21 -8.27 -12.83
C ASN A 150 -12.91 -8.21 -13.65
N LEU A 151 -12.28 -9.38 -13.85
CA LEU A 151 -11.18 -9.72 -14.77
C LEU A 151 -9.76 -9.86 -14.18
N ARG A 152 -9.41 -11.13 -13.96
CA ARG A 152 -8.10 -11.85 -14.01
C ARG A 152 -6.87 -11.28 -13.29
N CYS A 153 -6.31 -12.15 -12.45
CA CYS A 153 -5.04 -12.04 -11.74
C CYS A 153 -3.81 -11.69 -12.61
N ILE A 154 -2.97 -10.85 -12.00
CA ILE A 154 -1.50 -10.90 -11.88
C ILE A 154 -0.68 -11.14 -13.17
N SER A 155 -0.06 -10.05 -13.64
CA SER A 155 1.35 -10.04 -14.04
C SER A 155 1.95 -8.68 -13.63
N ILE A 156 2.66 -8.60 -12.50
CA ILE A 156 3.62 -7.50 -12.30
C ILE A 156 4.80 -7.83 -13.21
N GLY A 157 4.65 -7.51 -14.49
CA GLY A 157 5.68 -7.70 -15.50
C GLY A 157 6.70 -6.58 -15.37
N GLU A 158 7.92 -6.96 -15.01
CA GLU A 158 9.24 -6.37 -15.29
C GLU A 158 9.30 -5.13 -16.22
N ARG A 159 8.62 -4.04 -15.90
CA ARG A 159 8.81 -2.78 -16.61
C ARG A 159 9.09 -1.66 -15.63
N ASN A 160 10.37 -1.28 -15.65
CA ASN A 160 10.99 -0.05 -15.16
C ASN A 160 11.86 -0.17 -13.90
N LEU A 161 12.59 -1.28 -13.74
CA LEU A 161 13.87 -1.28 -13.01
C LEU A 161 15.03 -1.41 -14.02
N SER A 162 15.26 -0.33 -14.77
CA SER A 162 16.55 -0.11 -15.43
C SER A 162 17.24 1.02 -14.67
N PHE A 163 18.33 0.68 -13.98
CA PHE A 163 19.27 1.62 -13.37
C PHE A 163 19.87 2.57 -14.41
#